data_AF-A0A519GLP0-F1
#
_entry.id   AF-A0A519GLP0-F1
#
_cell.length_a   1.000
_cell.length_b   1.000
_cell.length_c   1.000
_cell.angle_alpha   90.00
_cell.angle_beta   90.00
_cell.angle_gamma   90.00
#
_symmetry.space_group_name_H-M   'P 1'
#
loop_
_entity.id
_entity.type
_entity.pdbx_description
1 polymer ?
#
loop_
_entity_poly.entity_id
_entity_poly.type
_entity_poly.pdbx_seq_one_letter_code
_entity_poly.pdbx_strand_id
1 'polypeptide(L)'
;MTDIWRLSASRVADLIAQRKLSAVEAAQAALARLDAVNPQLNAVVQHRPDAVLARAAAIDAALARGEQPGPLAGVPVTVKVNIDQAGFATTNGVALQKDWVATSNSPVVDNLEKAGAVIVGRTNTPAFSYRWFTSNSLHGRTLNPRDAALTPGGSSGGAASAVAAGIGHIGHGTDIAGSIRYPAYACGVHGLRPSLGRVAAFNASSPERTVGGQVTAVSGPIARSVHDLRLALAAMAAPDARDPWWVPAPLVGPAVPRTVALCVRPDGLDTQPEVVAALHDAADRLRDAGWTVDELD
;
A
#
# COMPACT_ATOMS: atom_id res chain seq x y z
N MET A 1 -4.02 -19.30 16.34
CA MET A 1 -3.42 -18.03 16.82
C MET A 1 -4.43 -16.90 16.59
N THR A 2 -4.92 -16.22 17.62
CA THR A 2 -6.07 -15.29 17.50
C THR A 2 -5.74 -13.89 16.97
N ASP A 3 -4.47 -13.53 16.82
CA ASP A 3 -4.05 -12.15 16.50
C ASP A 3 -3.04 -12.03 15.35
N ILE A 4 -3.16 -12.88 14.30
CA ILE A 4 -2.26 -12.83 13.12
C ILE A 4 -2.23 -11.43 12.49
N TRP A 5 -3.35 -10.70 12.52
CA TRP A 5 -3.49 -9.34 12.00
C TRP A 5 -2.56 -8.32 12.69
N ARG A 6 -2.09 -8.59 13.92
CA ARG A 6 -1.17 -7.72 14.66
C ARG A 6 0.30 -7.91 14.27
N LEU A 7 0.64 -9.05 13.67
CA LEU A 7 2.01 -9.33 13.25
C LEU A 7 2.46 -8.36 12.14
N SER A 8 3.77 -8.19 11.99
CA SER A 8 4.33 -7.52 10.80
C SER A 8 4.20 -8.43 9.58
N ALA A 9 4.24 -7.84 8.37
CA ALA A 9 4.20 -8.61 7.14
C ALA A 9 5.38 -9.60 7.04
N SER A 10 6.58 -9.10 7.35
CA SER A 10 7.81 -9.88 7.52
C SER A 10 7.63 -11.07 8.46
N ARG A 11 7.01 -10.87 9.63
CA ARG A 11 6.81 -11.95 10.60
C ARG A 11 5.83 -13.01 10.10
N VAL A 12 4.78 -12.61 9.38
CA VAL A 12 3.86 -13.57 8.73
C VAL A 12 4.60 -14.40 7.69
N ALA A 13 5.36 -13.76 6.79
CA ALA A 13 6.16 -14.46 5.78
C ALA A 13 7.14 -15.46 6.43
N ASP A 14 7.85 -15.03 7.47
CA ASP A 14 8.81 -15.89 8.20
C ASP A 14 8.13 -17.11 8.85
N LEU A 15 6.97 -16.92 9.47
CA LEU A 15 6.23 -18.02 10.11
C LEU A 15 5.72 -19.02 9.08
N ILE A 16 5.29 -18.54 7.92
CA ILE A 16 4.82 -19.38 6.80
C ILE A 16 5.98 -20.15 6.17
N ALA A 17 7.11 -19.49 5.92
CA ALA A 17 8.32 -20.14 5.43
C ALA A 17 8.82 -21.24 6.39
N GLN A 18 8.67 -21.03 7.70
CA GLN A 18 9.01 -22.01 8.74
C GLN A 18 7.92 -23.08 8.97
N ARG A 19 6.82 -23.05 8.20
CA ARG A 19 5.65 -23.93 8.36
C ARG A 19 5.04 -23.90 9.78
N LYS A 20 5.18 -22.77 10.47
CA LYS A 20 4.57 -22.51 11.80
C LYS A 20 3.20 -21.82 11.71
N LEU A 21 2.86 -21.36 10.51
CA LEU A 21 1.60 -20.77 10.11
C LEU A 21 1.38 -21.19 8.66
N SER A 22 0.17 -21.56 8.26
CA SER A 22 -0.16 -21.77 6.85
C SER A 22 -0.63 -20.47 6.20
N ALA A 23 -0.46 -20.34 4.88
CA ALA A 23 -1.00 -19.23 4.12
C ALA A 23 -2.54 -19.20 4.20
N VAL A 24 -3.20 -20.38 4.21
CA VAL A 24 -4.66 -20.47 4.39
C VAL A 24 -5.09 -19.92 5.75
N GLU A 25 -4.40 -20.25 6.85
CA GLU A 25 -4.70 -19.68 8.18
C GLU A 25 -4.53 -18.15 8.19
N ALA A 26 -3.48 -17.63 7.55
CA ALA A 26 -3.25 -16.19 7.44
C ALA A 26 -4.35 -15.49 6.62
N ALA A 27 -4.77 -16.09 5.50
CA ALA A 27 -5.84 -15.58 4.65
C ALA A 27 -7.21 -15.61 5.35
N GLN A 28 -7.54 -16.70 6.03
CA GLN A 28 -8.77 -16.83 6.84
C GLN A 28 -8.81 -15.78 7.95
N ALA A 29 -7.70 -15.56 8.65
CA ALA A 29 -7.62 -14.54 9.69
C ALA A 29 -7.79 -13.11 9.13
N ALA A 30 -7.25 -12.83 7.95
CA ALA A 30 -7.42 -11.53 7.30
C ALA A 30 -8.86 -11.30 6.81
N LEU A 31 -9.52 -12.32 6.24
CA LEU A 31 -10.94 -12.25 5.86
C LEU A 31 -11.84 -12.07 7.08
N ALA A 32 -11.62 -12.85 8.15
CA ALA A 32 -12.37 -12.67 9.40
C ALA A 32 -12.17 -11.26 10.00
N ARG A 33 -10.95 -10.71 9.89
CA ARG A 33 -10.69 -9.33 10.31
C ARG A 33 -11.41 -8.31 9.42
N LEU A 34 -11.41 -8.52 8.10
CA LEU A 34 -12.15 -7.71 7.13
C LEU A 34 -13.63 -7.67 7.52
N ASP A 35 -14.26 -8.81 7.72
CA ASP A 35 -15.69 -8.91 8.05
C ASP A 35 -16.01 -8.21 9.38
N ALA A 36 -15.12 -8.32 10.37
CA ALA A 36 -15.33 -7.75 11.69
C ALA A 36 -15.26 -6.21 11.72
N VAL A 37 -14.40 -5.57 10.91
CA VAL A 37 -14.14 -4.12 11.04
C VAL A 37 -14.48 -3.29 9.82
N ASN A 38 -14.47 -3.88 8.62
CA ASN A 38 -14.70 -3.13 7.39
C ASN A 38 -16.11 -2.52 7.30
N PRO A 39 -17.21 -3.10 7.84
CA PRO A 39 -18.53 -2.46 7.81
C PRO A 39 -18.56 -1.06 8.45
N GLN A 40 -17.70 -0.79 9.44
CA GLN A 40 -17.58 0.50 10.11
C GLN A 40 -16.60 1.46 9.42
N LEU A 41 -15.76 0.97 8.51
CA LEU A 41 -14.68 1.73 7.90
C LEU A 41 -14.88 1.99 6.41
N ASN A 42 -15.51 1.05 5.71
CA ASN A 42 -15.65 1.04 4.26
C ASN A 42 -14.30 1.27 3.54
N ALA A 43 -13.27 0.55 3.99
CA ALA A 43 -11.89 0.68 3.51
C ALA A 43 -11.63 -0.22 2.30
N VAL A 44 -12.12 -1.46 2.35
CA VAL A 44 -12.10 -2.45 1.26
C VAL A 44 -13.49 -2.52 0.64
N VAL A 45 -13.59 -2.33 -0.67
CA VAL A 45 -14.89 -2.18 -1.38
C VAL A 45 -15.16 -3.28 -2.40
N GLN A 46 -14.14 -4.09 -2.72
CA GLN A 46 -14.28 -5.28 -3.55
C GLN A 46 -13.39 -6.38 -3.00
N HIS A 47 -13.89 -7.60 -2.90
CA HIS A 47 -13.09 -8.77 -2.49
C HIS A 47 -13.75 -10.06 -3.02
N ARG A 48 -13.00 -11.15 -3.08
CA ARG A 48 -13.48 -12.48 -3.50
C ARG A 48 -12.90 -13.55 -2.57
N PRO A 49 -13.57 -13.86 -1.45
CA PRO A 49 -13.06 -14.77 -0.42
C PRO A 49 -12.57 -16.12 -0.98
N ASP A 50 -13.33 -16.72 -1.91
CA ASP A 50 -12.95 -18.01 -2.50
C ASP A 50 -11.64 -17.95 -3.27
N ALA A 51 -11.42 -16.87 -4.04
CA ALA A 51 -10.17 -16.67 -4.78
C ALA A 51 -8.99 -16.40 -3.83
N VAL A 52 -9.23 -15.68 -2.73
CA VAL A 52 -8.25 -15.42 -1.66
C VAL A 52 -7.78 -16.74 -1.03
N LEU A 53 -8.72 -17.61 -0.67
CA LEU A 53 -8.42 -18.91 -0.07
C LEU A 53 -7.75 -19.86 -1.07
N ALA A 54 -8.19 -19.87 -2.33
CA ALA A 54 -7.58 -20.67 -3.38
C ALA A 54 -6.11 -20.26 -3.63
N ARG A 55 -5.82 -18.94 -3.64
CA ARG A 55 -4.44 -18.44 -3.77
C ARG A 55 -3.58 -18.88 -2.58
N ALA A 56 -4.10 -18.75 -1.37
CA ALA A 56 -3.42 -19.17 -0.15
C ALA A 56 -3.10 -20.68 -0.16
N ALA A 57 -4.08 -21.52 -0.53
CA ALA A 57 -3.89 -22.96 -0.65
C ALA A 57 -2.83 -23.33 -1.70
N ALA A 58 -2.75 -22.60 -2.82
CA ALA A 58 -1.71 -22.81 -3.83
C ALA A 58 -0.30 -22.51 -3.29
N ILE A 59 -0.16 -21.50 -2.42
CA ILE A 59 1.11 -21.16 -1.76
C ILE A 59 1.51 -22.27 -0.78
N ASP A 60 0.57 -22.76 0.04
CA ASP A 60 0.83 -23.87 0.95
C ASP A 60 1.24 -25.15 0.20
N ALA A 61 0.57 -25.45 -0.93
CA ALA A 61 0.92 -26.57 -1.79
C ALA A 61 2.32 -26.43 -2.42
N ALA A 62 2.71 -25.22 -2.85
CA ALA A 62 4.05 -24.95 -3.35
C ALA A 62 5.12 -25.16 -2.26
N LEU A 63 4.88 -24.66 -1.05
CA LEU A 63 5.77 -24.88 0.10
C LEU A 63 5.89 -26.37 0.44
N ALA A 64 4.80 -27.13 0.36
CA ALA A 64 4.82 -28.58 0.58
C ALA A 64 5.68 -29.32 -0.45
N ARG A 65 5.72 -28.85 -1.70
CA ARG A 65 6.61 -29.35 -2.76
C ARG A 65 8.07 -28.88 -2.63
N GLY A 66 8.39 -28.05 -1.65
CA GLY A 66 9.74 -27.49 -1.46
C GLY A 66 10.06 -26.32 -2.40
N GLU A 67 9.06 -25.73 -3.04
CA GLU A 67 9.22 -24.53 -3.85
C GLU A 67 9.35 -23.28 -2.95
N GLN A 68 9.81 -22.17 -3.53
CA GLN A 68 9.88 -20.86 -2.86
C GLN A 68 8.87 -19.90 -3.50
N PRO A 69 7.67 -19.69 -2.91
CA PRO A 69 6.62 -18.86 -3.50
C PRO A 69 6.94 -17.35 -3.52
N GLY A 70 8.08 -16.94 -2.99
CA GLY A 70 8.55 -15.55 -2.96
C GLY A 70 8.61 -14.94 -1.54
N PRO A 71 9.13 -13.71 -1.43
CA PRO A 71 9.42 -13.05 -0.15
C PRO A 71 8.17 -12.60 0.63
N LEU A 72 6.99 -12.61 0.00
CA LEU A 72 5.70 -12.32 0.60
C LEU A 72 4.80 -13.57 0.68
N ALA A 73 5.37 -14.78 0.65
CA ALA A 73 4.62 -16.03 0.67
C ALA A 73 3.52 -16.02 1.75
N GLY A 74 2.26 -16.02 1.29
CA GLY A 74 1.06 -16.09 2.12
C GLY A 74 0.69 -14.80 2.86
N VAL A 75 1.43 -13.70 2.67
CA VAL A 75 1.16 -12.43 3.34
C VAL A 75 -0.12 -11.79 2.80
N PRO A 76 -1.11 -11.48 3.65
CA PRO A 76 -2.31 -10.73 3.26
C PRO A 76 -1.98 -9.27 2.87
N VAL A 77 -2.39 -8.87 1.66
CA VAL A 77 -2.19 -7.51 1.14
C VAL A 77 -3.46 -6.95 0.53
N THR A 78 -3.56 -5.63 0.40
CA THR A 78 -4.68 -4.96 -0.30
C THR A 78 -4.19 -4.10 -1.45
N VAL A 79 -5.02 -3.94 -2.49
CA VAL A 79 -4.68 -3.12 -3.67
C VAL A 79 -5.74 -2.08 -3.98
N LYS A 80 -5.35 -0.82 -4.17
CA LYS A 80 -6.30 0.25 -4.51
C LYS A 80 -7.12 -0.04 -5.79
N VAL A 81 -8.41 0.30 -5.79
CA VAL A 81 -9.36 0.03 -6.90
C VAL A 81 -9.07 0.76 -8.23
N ASN A 82 -8.07 1.64 -8.28
CA ASN A 82 -7.65 2.33 -9.51
C ASN A 82 -6.55 1.57 -10.29
N ILE A 83 -6.15 0.38 -9.84
CA ILE A 83 -5.14 -0.47 -10.48
C ILE A 83 -5.79 -1.74 -11.02
N ASP A 84 -5.53 -2.11 -12.27
CA ASP A 84 -6.12 -3.31 -12.84
C ASP A 84 -5.74 -4.58 -12.09
N GLN A 85 -6.78 -5.35 -11.76
CA GLN A 85 -6.68 -6.70 -11.23
C GLN A 85 -7.67 -7.56 -12.01
N ALA A 86 -7.17 -8.61 -12.65
CA ALA A 86 -7.95 -9.43 -13.56
C ALA A 86 -9.25 -9.94 -12.90
N GLY A 87 -10.36 -9.77 -13.61
CA GLY A 87 -11.69 -10.14 -13.14
C GLY A 87 -12.35 -9.13 -12.21
N PHE A 88 -11.69 -8.06 -11.76
CA PHE A 88 -12.31 -6.97 -11.00
C PHE A 88 -12.52 -5.71 -11.83
N ALA A 89 -13.55 -4.93 -11.50
CA ALA A 89 -13.80 -3.65 -12.16
C ALA A 89 -12.88 -2.54 -11.63
N THR A 90 -12.08 -1.90 -12.49
CA THR A 90 -11.25 -0.74 -12.14
C THR A 90 -12.09 0.53 -12.17
N THR A 91 -12.75 0.82 -11.06
CA THR A 91 -13.84 1.81 -11.05
C THR A 91 -13.39 3.25 -10.89
N ASN A 92 -12.14 3.50 -10.46
CA ASN A 92 -11.67 4.82 -10.01
C ASN A 92 -12.61 5.54 -9.00
N GLY A 93 -13.48 4.80 -8.31
CA GLY A 93 -14.53 5.39 -7.46
C GLY A 93 -15.62 6.13 -8.24
N VAL A 94 -15.87 5.82 -9.52
CA VAL A 94 -16.96 6.45 -10.31
C VAL A 94 -17.90 5.41 -10.89
N ALA A 95 -19.20 5.72 -10.86
CA ALA A 95 -20.25 4.80 -11.32
C ALA A 95 -20.13 4.46 -12.83
N LEU A 96 -19.59 5.38 -13.63
CA LEU A 96 -19.35 5.17 -15.07
C LEU A 96 -18.40 4.00 -15.36
N GLN A 97 -17.51 3.68 -14.43
CA GLN A 97 -16.50 2.62 -14.58
C GLN A 97 -16.81 1.39 -13.71
N LYS A 98 -18.05 1.28 -13.17
CA LYS A 98 -18.44 0.15 -12.29
C LYS A 98 -18.36 -1.21 -12.99
N ASP A 99 -18.49 -1.23 -14.32
CA ASP A 99 -18.45 -2.44 -15.16
C ASP A 99 -17.15 -2.54 -16.00
N TRP A 100 -16.14 -1.71 -15.74
CA TRP A 100 -14.84 -1.76 -16.43
C TRP A 100 -13.97 -2.88 -15.86
N VAL A 101 -14.36 -4.12 -16.13
CA VAL A 101 -13.69 -5.32 -15.66
C VAL A 101 -12.34 -5.49 -16.38
N ALA A 102 -11.25 -5.47 -15.63
CA ALA A 102 -9.92 -5.70 -16.17
C ALA A 102 -9.76 -7.16 -16.61
N THR A 103 -9.21 -7.37 -17.80
CA THR A 103 -8.92 -8.70 -18.35
C THR A 103 -7.51 -9.18 -18.02
N SER A 104 -6.63 -8.28 -17.58
CA SER A 104 -5.27 -8.57 -17.16
C SER A 104 -4.91 -7.73 -15.93
N ASN A 105 -3.90 -8.18 -15.19
CA ASN A 105 -3.35 -7.47 -14.05
C ASN A 105 -2.46 -6.31 -14.50
N SER A 106 -2.44 -5.25 -13.70
CA SER A 106 -1.35 -4.28 -13.72
C SER A 106 -0.05 -4.88 -13.21
N PRO A 107 1.11 -4.32 -13.59
CA PRO A 107 2.43 -4.82 -13.16
C PRO A 107 2.56 -5.01 -11.66
N VAL A 108 2.09 -4.06 -10.85
CA VAL A 108 2.18 -4.15 -9.38
C VAL A 108 1.37 -5.31 -8.79
N VAL A 109 0.25 -5.67 -9.41
CA VAL A 109 -0.58 -6.82 -8.99
C VAL A 109 0.14 -8.11 -9.34
N ASP A 110 0.63 -8.24 -10.58
CA ASP A 110 1.45 -9.39 -11.01
C ASP A 110 2.67 -9.57 -10.10
N ASN A 111 3.34 -8.47 -9.74
CA ASN A 111 4.54 -8.48 -8.92
C ASN A 111 4.25 -8.91 -7.47
N LEU A 112 3.15 -8.43 -6.87
CA LEU A 112 2.70 -8.89 -5.56
C LEU A 112 2.36 -10.39 -5.58
N GLU A 113 1.63 -10.85 -6.60
CA GLU A 113 1.29 -12.26 -6.75
C GLU A 113 2.55 -13.13 -6.96
N LYS A 114 3.46 -12.73 -7.85
CA LYS A 114 4.77 -13.42 -8.06
C LYS A 114 5.62 -13.47 -6.80
N ALA A 115 5.54 -12.44 -5.95
CA ALA A 115 6.21 -12.42 -4.65
C ALA A 115 5.53 -13.32 -3.60
N GLY A 116 4.41 -13.96 -3.93
CA GLY A 116 3.70 -14.90 -3.07
C GLY A 116 2.63 -14.24 -2.19
N ALA A 117 2.31 -12.96 -2.40
CA ALA A 117 1.29 -12.28 -1.62
C ALA A 117 -0.12 -12.82 -1.92
N VAL A 118 -1.02 -12.65 -0.95
CA VAL A 118 -2.45 -12.96 -1.07
C VAL A 118 -3.23 -11.65 -1.03
N ILE A 119 -3.79 -11.23 -2.16
CA ILE A 119 -4.57 -9.99 -2.26
C ILE A 119 -5.97 -10.22 -1.69
N VAL A 120 -6.21 -9.77 -0.46
CA VAL A 120 -7.49 -10.02 0.25
C VAL A 120 -8.64 -9.14 -0.20
N GLY A 121 -8.34 -8.02 -0.87
CA GLY A 121 -9.37 -7.14 -1.40
C GLY A 121 -8.82 -5.84 -1.97
N ARG A 122 -9.71 -5.09 -2.59
CA ARG A 122 -9.42 -3.82 -3.25
C ARG A 122 -9.93 -2.63 -2.46
N THR A 123 -9.05 -1.66 -2.22
CA THR A 123 -9.31 -0.54 -1.30
C THR A 123 -9.90 0.68 -2.00
N ASN A 124 -10.75 1.39 -1.26
CA ASN A 124 -11.49 2.55 -1.76
C ASN A 124 -10.59 3.75 -2.11
N THR A 125 -11.14 4.65 -2.90
CA THR A 125 -10.51 5.90 -3.37
C THR A 125 -11.57 6.98 -3.58
N PRO A 126 -11.27 8.28 -3.48
CA PRO A 126 -12.14 9.28 -4.09
C PRO A 126 -12.19 9.14 -5.61
N ALA A 127 -13.24 9.72 -6.21
CA ALA A 127 -13.41 9.78 -7.66
C ALA A 127 -12.12 10.22 -8.37
N PHE A 128 -11.67 9.42 -9.33
CA PHE A 128 -10.44 9.62 -10.11
C PHE A 128 -9.16 9.78 -9.27
N SER A 129 -9.19 9.43 -7.99
CA SER A 129 -8.09 9.68 -7.06
C SER A 129 -7.76 11.17 -6.84
N TYR A 130 -8.68 12.09 -7.16
CA TYR A 130 -8.48 13.55 -7.12
C TYR A 130 -9.12 14.23 -5.90
N ARG A 131 -8.85 13.70 -4.70
CA ARG A 131 -9.24 14.35 -3.43
C ARG A 131 -8.37 13.85 -2.27
N TRP A 132 -8.17 14.69 -1.28
CA TRP A 132 -7.56 14.31 0.01
C TRP A 132 -8.55 13.70 1.01
N PHE A 133 -9.79 13.44 0.60
CA PHE A 133 -10.80 12.77 1.42
C PHE A 133 -11.31 11.56 0.64
N THR A 134 -11.24 10.37 1.23
CA THR A 134 -11.65 9.14 0.54
C THR A 134 -13.17 8.97 0.61
N SER A 135 -13.85 9.51 -0.40
CA SER A 135 -15.29 9.38 -0.57
C SER A 135 -15.67 9.43 -2.04
N ASN A 136 -16.63 8.63 -2.46
CA ASN A 136 -17.21 8.69 -3.79
C ASN A 136 -18.68 8.22 -3.81
N SER A 137 -19.37 8.42 -4.93
CA SER A 137 -20.79 8.09 -5.07
C SER A 137 -21.07 6.60 -5.31
N LEU A 138 -20.07 5.82 -5.74
CA LEU A 138 -20.24 4.40 -6.05
C LEU A 138 -20.13 3.52 -4.78
N HIS A 139 -19.09 3.75 -4.00
CA HIS A 139 -18.73 2.96 -2.83
C HIS A 139 -18.96 3.70 -1.51
N GLY A 140 -19.24 5.00 -1.54
CA GLY A 140 -19.41 5.81 -0.34
C GLY A 140 -18.09 6.31 0.27
N ARG A 141 -18.15 6.69 1.54
CA ARG A 141 -17.03 7.30 2.30
C ARG A 141 -16.27 6.24 3.09
N THR A 142 -14.95 6.29 3.06
CA THR A 142 -14.07 5.57 3.99
C THR A 142 -13.84 6.40 5.25
N LEU A 143 -13.81 5.73 6.40
CA LEU A 143 -13.56 6.35 7.70
C LEU A 143 -12.17 5.99 8.24
N ASN A 144 -11.65 6.86 9.11
CA ASN A 144 -10.38 6.64 9.80
C ASN A 144 -10.59 5.66 10.96
N PRO A 145 -9.77 4.60 11.08
CA PRO A 145 -9.97 3.57 12.11
C PRO A 145 -9.60 4.01 13.53
N ARG A 146 -8.94 5.16 13.69
CA ARG A 146 -8.63 5.73 15.01
C ARG A 146 -9.76 6.58 15.55
N ASP A 147 -10.41 7.33 14.66
CA ASP A 147 -11.54 8.21 14.98
C ASP A 147 -12.35 8.48 13.71
N ALA A 148 -13.62 8.09 13.71
CA ALA A 148 -14.52 8.25 12.56
C ALA A 148 -14.85 9.72 12.22
N ALA A 149 -14.59 10.66 13.13
CA ALA A 149 -14.71 12.10 12.88
C ALA A 149 -13.55 12.66 12.03
N LEU A 150 -12.42 11.95 11.98
CA LEU A 150 -11.25 12.33 11.21
C LEU A 150 -11.28 11.73 9.80
N THR A 151 -10.64 12.43 8.86
CA THR A 151 -10.44 11.85 7.52
C THR A 151 -9.40 10.72 7.57
N PRO A 152 -9.55 9.63 6.78
CA PRO A 152 -8.45 8.69 6.54
C PRO A 152 -7.42 9.26 5.53
N GLY A 153 -7.59 10.51 5.10
CA GLY A 153 -6.86 11.11 4.00
C GLY A 153 -7.32 10.62 2.62
N GLY A 154 -6.57 11.01 1.60
CA GLY A 154 -6.80 10.59 0.23
C GLY A 154 -5.61 10.88 -0.68
N SER A 155 -5.53 10.24 -1.85
CA SER A 155 -6.57 9.35 -2.38
C SER A 155 -6.44 7.86 -2.01
N SER A 156 -5.36 7.42 -1.37
CA SER A 156 -5.21 6.02 -0.91
C SER A 156 -5.68 5.81 0.53
N GLY A 157 -6.73 6.53 0.95
CA GLY A 157 -7.28 6.44 2.31
C GLY A 157 -7.87 5.08 2.65
N GLY A 158 -8.46 4.38 1.68
CA GLY A 158 -8.88 2.98 1.86
C GLY A 158 -7.71 2.07 2.22
N ALA A 159 -6.56 2.24 1.56
CA ALA A 159 -5.36 1.43 1.83
C ALA A 159 -4.78 1.72 3.23
N ALA A 160 -4.67 3.00 3.62
CA ALA A 160 -4.17 3.36 4.94
C ALA A 160 -5.12 2.92 6.07
N SER A 161 -6.43 3.11 5.89
CA SER A 161 -7.46 2.65 6.83
C SER A 161 -7.43 1.12 6.99
N ALA A 162 -7.33 0.38 5.88
CA ALA A 162 -7.25 -1.09 5.91
C ALA A 162 -5.98 -1.61 6.64
N VAL A 163 -4.82 -0.99 6.41
CA VAL A 163 -3.56 -1.37 7.08
C VAL A 163 -3.60 -1.03 8.57
N ALA A 164 -4.10 0.14 8.94
CA ALA A 164 -4.23 0.58 10.32
C ALA A 164 -5.23 -0.28 11.10
N ALA A 165 -6.32 -0.72 10.45
CA ALA A 165 -7.31 -1.61 11.04
C ALA A 165 -6.88 -3.09 11.08
N GLY A 166 -5.78 -3.46 10.41
CA GLY A 166 -5.28 -4.84 10.36
C GLY A 166 -5.97 -5.75 9.34
N ILE A 167 -6.70 -5.20 8.37
CA ILE A 167 -7.33 -5.98 7.28
C ILE A 167 -6.27 -6.59 6.37
N GLY A 168 -5.22 -5.82 6.06
CA GLY A 168 -4.03 -6.31 5.36
C GLY A 168 -2.76 -5.93 6.13
N HIS A 169 -1.69 -6.68 5.90
CA HIS A 169 -0.37 -6.40 6.47
C HIS A 169 0.38 -5.33 5.65
N ILE A 170 0.14 -5.30 4.34
CA ILE A 170 0.62 -4.29 3.41
C ILE A 170 -0.57 -3.77 2.58
N GLY A 171 -0.63 -2.46 2.38
CA GLY A 171 -1.52 -1.80 1.44
C GLY A 171 -0.76 -1.26 0.24
N HIS A 172 -1.31 -1.41 -0.95
CA HIS A 172 -0.85 -0.72 -2.14
C HIS A 172 -1.68 0.57 -2.34
N GLY A 173 -0.99 1.69 -2.59
CA GLY A 173 -1.60 2.96 -2.98
C GLY A 173 -0.90 3.60 -4.18
N THR A 174 -1.44 4.74 -4.61
CA THR A 174 -0.87 5.56 -5.70
C THR A 174 -0.68 6.99 -5.22
N ASP A 175 0.40 7.65 -5.61
CA ASP A 175 0.75 9.01 -5.18
C ASP A 175 1.06 9.90 -6.37
N ILE A 176 0.31 11.00 -6.53
CA ILE A 176 0.63 12.12 -7.44
C ILE A 176 1.16 13.30 -6.62
N ALA A 177 0.38 13.70 -5.60
CA ALA A 177 0.65 14.87 -4.77
C ALA A 177 0.33 14.58 -3.30
N GLY A 178 0.82 13.45 -2.78
CA GLY A 178 0.65 13.04 -1.38
C GLY A 178 -0.33 11.90 -1.16
N SER A 179 -0.88 11.32 -2.22
CA SER A 179 -1.94 10.32 -2.11
C SER A 179 -1.55 8.98 -1.48
N ILE A 180 -0.28 8.72 -1.16
CA ILE A 180 0.18 7.65 -0.25
C ILE A 180 0.56 8.26 1.11
N ARG A 181 1.37 9.33 1.09
CA ARG A 181 1.97 9.95 2.27
C ARG A 181 0.92 10.55 3.23
N TYR A 182 -0.05 11.29 2.70
CA TYR A 182 -1.08 11.95 3.49
C TYR A 182 -2.06 10.96 4.14
N PRO A 183 -2.59 9.94 3.45
CA PRO A 183 -3.35 8.87 4.10
C PRO A 183 -2.58 8.13 5.19
N ALA A 184 -1.29 7.84 4.96
CA ALA A 184 -0.46 7.15 5.94
C ALA A 184 -0.30 8.00 7.21
N TYR A 185 0.00 9.30 7.06
CA TYR A 185 -0.02 10.27 8.15
C TYR A 185 -1.36 10.29 8.89
N ALA A 186 -2.47 10.48 8.16
CA ALA A 186 -3.81 10.62 8.74
C ALA A 186 -4.24 9.36 9.53
N CYS A 187 -3.89 8.17 9.05
CA CYS A 187 -4.21 6.90 9.74
C CYS A 187 -3.13 6.46 10.74
N GLY A 188 -2.04 7.21 10.90
CA GLY A 188 -0.93 6.87 11.79
C GLY A 188 -0.24 5.55 11.42
N VAL A 189 0.09 5.39 10.14
CA VAL A 189 0.90 4.27 9.58
C VAL A 189 1.99 4.84 8.67
N HIS A 190 2.87 4.00 8.14
CA HIS A 190 3.93 4.45 7.24
C HIS A 190 3.53 4.28 5.78
N GLY A 191 3.89 5.23 4.93
CA GLY A 191 3.66 5.17 3.49
C GLY A 191 4.89 5.65 2.73
N LEU A 192 5.26 4.95 1.67
CA LEU A 192 6.40 5.29 0.83
C LEU A 192 5.94 5.67 -0.57
N ARG A 193 6.20 6.92 -0.96
CA ARG A 193 6.18 7.37 -2.35
C ARG A 193 7.57 7.11 -2.93
N PRO A 194 7.78 6.08 -3.78
CA PRO A 194 9.08 5.85 -4.39
C PRO A 194 9.37 6.87 -5.50
N SER A 195 10.61 6.88 -5.99
CA SER A 195 10.99 7.60 -7.21
C SER A 195 10.18 7.10 -8.42
N LEU A 196 9.94 7.98 -9.40
CA LEU A 196 9.40 7.59 -10.71
C LEU A 196 10.20 6.42 -11.30
N GLY A 197 9.50 5.50 -11.95
CA GLY A 197 10.10 4.34 -12.60
C GLY A 197 10.49 3.20 -11.67
N ARG A 198 10.31 3.35 -10.35
CA ARG A 198 10.61 2.28 -9.38
C ARG A 198 9.62 1.12 -9.43
N VAL A 199 8.33 1.41 -9.53
CA VAL A 199 7.25 0.43 -9.63
C VAL A 199 6.56 0.68 -10.96
N ALA A 200 6.57 -0.33 -11.84
CA ALA A 200 5.97 -0.22 -13.15
C ALA A 200 4.44 0.01 -13.05
N ALA A 201 3.91 0.88 -13.92
CA ALA A 201 2.52 1.27 -13.95
C ALA A 201 1.92 1.09 -15.35
N PHE A 202 0.84 0.32 -15.43
CA PHE A 202 0.05 0.12 -16.64
C PHE A 202 -1.35 -0.38 -16.27
N ASN A 203 -2.40 0.15 -16.91
CA ASN A 203 -3.78 -0.33 -16.81
C ASN A 203 -4.30 -0.62 -18.22
N ALA A 204 -4.52 -1.91 -18.54
CA ALA A 204 -5.05 -2.35 -19.82
C ALA A 204 -6.53 -1.95 -20.03
N SER A 205 -7.28 -1.74 -18.94
CA SER A 205 -8.72 -1.48 -18.96
C SER A 205 -9.10 -0.05 -19.38
N SER A 206 -8.13 0.87 -19.44
CA SER A 206 -8.36 2.29 -19.71
C SER A 206 -7.34 2.86 -20.70
N PRO A 207 -7.67 3.93 -21.45
CA PRO A 207 -6.67 4.68 -22.21
C PRO A 207 -5.52 5.13 -21.32
N GLU A 208 -4.32 5.20 -21.91
CA GLU A 208 -3.15 5.65 -21.18
C GLU A 208 -3.29 7.12 -20.75
N ARG A 209 -2.70 7.45 -19.61
CA ARG A 209 -2.73 8.80 -19.05
C ARG A 209 -1.92 9.76 -19.90
N THR A 210 -2.17 11.05 -19.76
CA THR A 210 -1.26 12.07 -20.34
C THR A 210 0.14 11.93 -19.74
N VAL A 211 1.16 12.39 -20.47
CA VAL A 211 2.56 12.34 -20.01
C VAL A 211 2.71 12.95 -18.60
N GLY A 212 2.05 14.07 -18.32
CA GLY A 212 2.06 14.68 -16.99
C GLY A 212 1.53 13.75 -15.89
N GLY A 213 0.45 13.02 -16.15
CA GLY A 213 -0.08 12.01 -15.23
C GLY A 213 0.85 10.79 -15.08
N GLN A 214 1.54 10.40 -16.15
CA GLN A 214 2.50 9.29 -16.10
C GLN A 214 3.73 9.64 -15.25
N VAL A 215 4.35 10.80 -15.45
CA VAL A 215 5.62 11.16 -14.79
C VAL A 215 5.45 11.63 -13.33
N THR A 216 4.24 12.00 -12.92
CA THR A 216 3.98 12.48 -11.54
C THR A 216 3.40 11.40 -10.63
N ALA A 217 2.76 10.38 -11.20
CA ALA A 217 2.07 9.34 -10.45
C ALA A 217 2.93 8.10 -10.25
N VAL A 218 3.05 7.63 -9.01
CA VAL A 218 3.77 6.40 -8.68
C VAL A 218 2.93 5.47 -7.82
N SER A 219 3.13 4.17 -7.98
CA SER A 219 2.61 3.15 -7.06
C SER A 219 3.58 2.95 -5.90
N GLY A 220 3.06 2.67 -4.70
CA GLY A 220 3.92 2.45 -3.55
C GLY A 220 3.22 1.80 -2.35
N PRO A 221 4.01 1.31 -1.38
CA PRO A 221 3.49 0.57 -0.24
C PRO A 221 3.06 1.48 0.92
N ILE A 222 2.12 0.96 1.71
CA ILE A 222 1.68 1.44 3.01
C ILE A 222 1.78 0.26 3.99
N ALA A 223 2.40 0.43 5.15
CA ALA A 223 2.60 -0.63 6.13
C ALA A 223 2.73 -0.09 7.57
N ARG A 224 2.70 -0.99 8.55
CA ARG A 224 2.85 -0.65 9.99
C ARG A 224 4.30 -0.57 10.47
N SER A 225 5.28 -0.88 9.60
CA SER A 225 6.70 -0.75 9.92
C SER A 225 7.53 -0.33 8.70
N VAL A 226 8.66 0.33 8.94
CA VAL A 226 9.63 0.68 7.88
C VAL A 226 10.23 -0.57 7.24
N HIS A 227 10.40 -1.64 8.02
CA HIS A 227 10.89 -2.92 7.49
C HIS A 227 9.91 -3.52 6.47
N ASP A 228 8.62 -3.53 6.77
CA ASP A 228 7.59 -4.02 5.84
C ASP A 228 7.43 -3.10 4.62
N LEU A 229 7.65 -1.79 4.75
CA LEU A 229 7.71 -0.90 3.57
C LEU A 229 8.84 -1.30 2.62
N ARG A 230 10.02 -1.64 3.15
CA ARG A 230 11.17 -2.08 2.34
C ARG A 230 10.87 -3.42 1.64
N LEU A 231 10.33 -4.38 2.38
CA LEU A 231 9.91 -5.68 1.86
C LEU A 231 8.86 -5.53 0.74
N ALA A 232 7.84 -4.70 0.99
CA ALA A 232 6.78 -4.43 0.03
C ALA A 232 7.28 -3.73 -1.22
N LEU A 233 8.15 -2.72 -1.09
CA LEU A 233 8.75 -2.04 -2.24
C LEU A 233 9.52 -3.01 -3.11
N ALA A 234 10.34 -3.88 -2.50
CA ALA A 234 11.11 -4.89 -3.22
C ALA A 234 10.19 -5.84 -4.01
N ALA A 235 9.08 -6.28 -3.40
CA ALA A 235 8.10 -7.12 -4.06
C ALA A 235 7.37 -6.41 -5.22
N MET A 236 7.05 -5.12 -5.07
CA MET A 236 6.33 -4.34 -6.10
C MET A 236 7.19 -3.92 -7.28
N ALA A 237 8.51 -3.74 -7.10
CA ALA A 237 9.41 -3.07 -8.03
C ALA A 237 9.98 -3.93 -9.18
N ALA A 238 9.45 -5.14 -9.41
CA ALA A 238 9.93 -6.02 -10.47
C ALA A 238 9.65 -5.44 -11.88
N PRO A 239 10.48 -5.76 -12.89
CA PRO A 239 10.38 -5.19 -14.24
C PRO A 239 9.06 -5.53 -14.93
N ASP A 240 8.61 -4.59 -15.77
CA ASP A 240 7.51 -4.83 -16.70
C ASP A 240 7.70 -4.00 -17.98
N ALA A 241 7.66 -4.66 -19.13
CA ALA A 241 7.90 -4.03 -20.43
C ALA A 241 6.74 -3.12 -20.90
N ARG A 242 5.58 -3.18 -20.23
CA ARG A 242 4.41 -2.35 -20.57
C ARG A 242 4.56 -0.91 -20.09
N ASP A 243 5.46 -0.64 -19.15
CA ASP A 243 5.75 0.70 -18.65
C ASP A 243 7.11 1.22 -19.17
N PRO A 244 7.12 2.20 -20.10
CA PRO A 244 8.37 2.76 -20.62
C PRO A 244 9.14 3.60 -19.59
N TRP A 245 8.54 3.97 -18.46
CA TRP A 245 9.20 4.74 -17.40
C TRP A 245 9.93 3.88 -16.38
N TRP A 246 9.73 2.56 -16.40
CA TRP A 246 10.39 1.67 -15.46
C TRP A 246 11.91 1.72 -15.63
N VAL A 247 12.63 1.74 -14.51
CA VAL A 247 14.09 1.71 -14.50
C VAL A 247 14.62 0.58 -13.62
N PRO A 248 15.69 -0.13 -14.05
CA PRO A 248 16.35 -1.19 -13.27
C PRO A 248 17.22 -0.60 -12.13
N ALA A 249 16.71 0.38 -11.39
CA ALA A 249 17.47 1.01 -10.33
C ALA A 249 17.69 0.01 -9.18
N PRO A 250 18.89 -0.05 -8.56
CA PRO A 250 19.11 -0.91 -7.40
C PRO A 250 18.27 -0.43 -6.21
N LEU A 251 17.84 -1.37 -5.33
CA LEU A 251 17.11 -1.03 -4.09
C LEU A 251 18.04 -0.46 -3.02
N VAL A 252 19.32 -0.84 -3.05
CA VAL A 252 20.36 -0.36 -2.16
C VAL A 252 21.36 0.43 -3.01
N GLY A 253 21.43 1.73 -2.76
CA GLY A 253 22.43 2.61 -3.37
C GLY A 253 23.77 2.56 -2.63
N PRO A 254 24.77 3.32 -3.10
CA PRO A 254 25.99 3.52 -2.35
C PRO A 254 25.71 4.18 -1.00
N ALA A 255 26.64 4.03 -0.05
CA ALA A 255 26.59 4.79 1.18
C ALA A 255 26.66 6.30 0.86
N VAL A 256 25.79 7.08 1.50
CA VAL A 256 25.74 8.53 1.38
C VAL A 256 25.97 9.17 2.75
N PRO A 257 26.46 10.42 2.82
CA PRO A 257 26.53 11.15 4.08
C PRO A 257 25.18 11.16 4.80
N ARG A 258 25.22 10.99 6.13
CA ARG A 258 24.03 11.03 6.99
C ARG A 258 23.65 12.48 7.30
N THR A 259 23.28 13.24 6.28
CA THR A 259 22.89 14.65 6.40
C THR A 259 21.44 14.83 5.99
N VAL A 260 20.68 15.59 6.77
CA VAL A 260 19.26 15.89 6.54
C VAL A 260 19.03 17.39 6.65
N ALA A 261 18.28 17.94 5.71
CA ALA A 261 17.70 19.27 5.83
C ALA A 261 16.33 19.17 6.50
N LEU A 262 16.14 19.89 7.60
CA LEU A 262 14.86 20.05 8.29
C LEU A 262 14.19 21.32 7.78
N CYS A 263 13.02 21.20 7.16
CA CYS A 263 12.20 22.34 6.78
C CYS A 263 10.89 22.30 7.58
N VAL A 264 10.70 23.27 8.48
CA VAL A 264 9.53 23.35 9.36
C VAL A 264 8.40 24.21 8.78
N ARG A 265 8.69 24.99 7.74
CA ARG A 265 7.74 25.88 7.05
C ARG A 265 7.94 25.82 5.53
N PRO A 266 7.69 24.68 4.88
CA PRO A 266 7.87 24.56 3.44
C PRO A 266 7.07 25.66 2.71
N ASP A 267 7.73 26.39 1.81
CA ASP A 267 7.17 27.54 1.08
C ASP A 267 6.57 28.65 1.98
N GLY A 268 7.07 28.80 3.20
CA GLY A 268 6.58 29.80 4.17
C GLY A 268 5.21 29.47 4.78
N LEU A 269 4.77 28.20 4.72
CA LEU A 269 3.49 27.77 5.29
C LEU A 269 3.45 27.93 6.82
N ASP A 270 2.29 28.38 7.32
CA ASP A 270 1.97 28.44 8.75
C ASP A 270 1.68 27.03 9.30
N THR A 271 2.75 26.37 9.74
CA THR A 271 2.70 24.98 10.22
C THR A 271 2.28 24.94 11.68
N GLN A 272 1.31 24.08 12.01
CA GLN A 272 0.75 24.00 13.36
C GLN A 272 1.83 23.67 14.41
N PRO A 273 1.77 24.27 15.61
CA PRO A 273 2.80 24.11 16.64
C PRO A 273 3.12 22.65 16.99
N GLU A 274 2.11 21.78 17.04
CA GLU A 274 2.28 20.35 17.32
C GLU A 274 3.03 19.60 16.21
N VAL A 275 2.88 20.03 14.95
CA VAL A 275 3.61 19.46 13.81
C VAL A 275 5.05 19.94 13.83
N VAL A 276 5.28 21.23 14.11
CA VAL A 276 6.63 21.78 14.29
C VAL A 276 7.35 21.01 15.41
N ALA A 277 6.73 20.85 16.58
CA ALA A 277 7.30 20.10 17.70
C ALA A 277 7.64 18.65 17.31
N ALA A 278 6.77 17.96 16.58
CA ALA A 278 7.03 16.59 16.10
C ALA A 278 8.19 16.52 15.09
N LEU A 279 8.36 17.54 14.25
CA LEU A 279 9.49 17.64 13.31
C LEU A 279 10.82 17.85 14.04
N HIS A 280 10.85 18.69 15.08
CA HIS A 280 12.04 18.86 15.92
C HIS A 280 12.37 17.58 16.71
N ASP A 281 11.38 16.89 17.30
CA ASP A 281 11.60 15.58 17.96
C ASP A 281 12.20 14.55 16.98
N ALA A 282 11.71 14.50 15.73
CA ALA A 282 12.27 13.63 14.71
C ALA A 282 13.73 14.00 14.34
N ALA A 283 14.04 15.30 14.26
CA ALA A 283 15.39 15.80 14.01
C ALA A 283 16.35 15.44 15.16
N ASP A 284 15.92 15.56 16.41
CA ASP A 284 16.74 15.22 17.56
C ASP A 284 17.05 13.71 17.62
N ARG A 285 16.05 12.85 17.34
CA ARG A 285 16.29 11.40 17.20
C ARG A 285 17.29 11.06 16.09
N LEU A 286 17.31 11.83 15.01
CA LEU A 286 18.29 11.65 13.93
C LEU A 286 19.70 12.07 14.39
N ARG A 287 19.82 13.20 15.10
CA ARG A 287 21.08 13.65 15.71
C ARG A 287 21.64 12.61 16.68
N ASP A 288 20.79 12.06 17.55
CA ASP A 288 21.15 10.99 18.48
C ASP A 288 21.64 9.71 17.76
N ALA A 289 21.09 9.43 16.57
CA ALA A 289 21.52 8.34 15.69
C ALA A 289 22.79 8.65 14.86
N GLY A 290 23.43 9.81 15.10
CA GLY A 290 24.65 10.25 14.45
C GLY A 290 24.44 10.89 13.07
N TRP A 291 23.27 11.46 12.80
CA TRP A 291 23.02 12.27 11.61
C TRP A 291 23.35 13.74 11.86
N THR A 292 23.83 14.43 10.82
CA THR A 292 23.88 15.90 10.78
C THR A 292 22.52 16.42 10.33
N VAL A 293 21.92 17.35 11.07
CA VAL A 293 20.60 17.91 10.76
C VAL A 293 20.65 19.43 10.74
N ASP A 294 20.49 20.00 9.55
CA ASP A 294 20.52 21.44 9.29
C ASP A 294 19.10 21.94 9.08
N GLU A 295 18.67 22.95 9.83
CA GLU A 295 17.37 23.57 9.65
C GLU A 295 17.43 24.64 8.56
N LEU A 296 16.49 24.58 7.61
CA LEU A 296 16.37 25.47 6.47
C LEU A 296 14.98 26.12 6.48
N ASP A 297 14.92 27.38 6.03
CA ASP A 297 13.67 28.09 5.74
C ASP A 297 13.04 27.64 4.42
#